data_AF-A0A2K5D911-F1
#
_entry.id   AF-A0A2K5D911-F1
#
_cell.length_a   1.000
_cell.length_b   1.000
_cell.length_c   1.000
_cell.angle_alpha   90.00
_cell.angle_beta   90.00
_cell.angle_gamma   90.00
#
_symmetry.space_group_name_H-M   'P 1'
#
loop_
_entity.id
_entity.type
_entity.pdbx_description
1 polymer ?
#
loop_
_entity_poly.entity_id
_entity_poly.type
_entity_poly.pdbx_seq_one_letter_code
_entity_poly.pdbx_strand_id
1 'polypeptide(L)'
;MKASGTLREYKLKKMKKSSGEIVYCGQVFKKSPLQREYRDLTTAGAVTQFYRDMGARHRARAHSIQIMKVEEIAASKCRRPAVKQFHDSKIKFPLPHLVLRRQHKPRFTTKRPNTFF
;
A
#
# COMPACT_ATOMS: atom_id res chain seq x y z
N MET A 1 32.34 1.80 -5.01
CA MET A 1 31.19 2.57 -5.54
C MET A 1 30.13 2.69 -4.45
N LYS A 2 29.41 3.82 -4.44
CA LYS A 2 28.84 4.52 -3.27
C LYS A 2 27.84 3.72 -2.41
N ALA A 3 27.96 3.91 -1.10
CA ALA A 3 27.15 3.36 -0.02
C ALA A 3 25.71 3.89 -0.02
N SER A 4 24.74 3.01 0.22
CA SER A 4 23.35 3.38 0.55
C SER A 4 23.01 2.89 1.95
N GLY A 5 23.57 3.57 2.96
CA GLY A 5 23.22 3.37 4.36
C GLY A 5 21.97 4.19 4.74
N THR A 6 20.90 3.51 5.14
CA THR A 6 19.65 4.12 5.61
C THR A 6 19.84 4.82 6.96
N LEU A 7 19.76 6.16 6.95
CA LEU A 7 20.06 7.12 8.03
C LEU A 7 19.07 7.22 9.21
N ARG A 8 18.53 6.13 9.77
CA ARG A 8 17.46 6.28 10.80
C ARG A 8 17.58 5.51 12.13
N GLU A 9 18.76 5.05 12.52
CA GLU A 9 19.01 4.59 13.91
C GLU A 9 19.55 5.67 14.85
N TYR A 10 20.02 6.81 14.34
CA TYR A 10 20.78 7.80 15.12
C TYR A 10 19.99 8.72 16.07
N LYS A 11 18.67 8.56 16.22
CA LYS A 11 17.83 9.60 16.87
C LYS A 11 17.45 9.36 18.33
N LEU A 12 17.82 8.24 18.96
CA LEU A 12 17.39 7.92 20.34
C LEU A 12 18.52 7.61 21.33
N LYS A 13 19.77 7.38 20.88
CA LYS A 13 21.00 7.44 21.69
C LYS A 13 22.16 7.84 20.79
N LYS A 14 23.15 8.57 21.32
CA LYS A 14 24.34 9.06 20.61
C LYS A 14 25.35 7.94 20.35
N MET A 15 24.94 6.84 19.72
CA MET A 15 25.81 5.73 19.31
C MET A 15 25.98 5.72 17.80
N LYS A 16 27.21 5.51 17.34
CA LYS A 16 27.55 5.30 15.93
C LYS A 16 27.54 3.80 15.62
N LYS A 17 27.20 3.44 14.37
CA LYS A 17 27.20 2.05 13.88
C LYS A 17 28.56 1.36 14.04
N SER A 18 29.64 2.14 14.10
CA SER A 18 31.01 1.65 14.34
C SER A 18 31.31 1.32 15.81
N SER A 19 30.45 1.70 16.76
CA SER A 19 30.74 1.68 18.20
C SER A 19 29.68 0.94 19.03
N GLY A 20 28.83 0.11 18.41
CA GLY A 20 27.79 -0.62 19.12
C GLY A 20 27.16 -1.72 18.28
N GLU A 21 26.57 -2.70 18.96
CA GLU A 21 25.86 -3.84 18.36
C GLU A 21 24.36 -3.71 18.65
N ILE A 22 23.51 -4.15 17.70
CA ILE A 22 22.05 -4.04 17.84
C ILE A 22 21.55 -5.15 18.76
N VAL A 23 21.31 -4.80 20.04
CA VAL A 23 20.80 -5.75 21.05
C VAL A 23 19.28 -5.96 20.92
N TYR A 24 18.52 -4.92 20.58
CA TYR A 24 17.09 -4.97 20.28
C TYR A 24 16.67 -3.67 19.56
N CYS A 25 15.97 -3.79 18.44
CA CYS A 25 15.50 -2.64 17.66
C CYS A 25 13.97 -2.61 17.64
N GLY A 26 13.39 -1.59 18.28
CA GLY A 26 11.95 -1.33 18.28
C GLY A 26 11.66 0.18 18.28
N GLN A 27 10.79 0.64 17.40
CA GLN A 27 10.41 2.05 17.29
C GLN A 27 9.31 2.41 18.30
N VAL A 28 9.50 3.50 19.06
CA VAL A 28 8.46 4.13 19.88
C VAL A 28 7.89 5.34 19.13
N PHE A 29 6.58 5.33 18.86
CA PHE A 29 5.89 6.36 18.09
C PHE A 29 4.89 7.16 18.93
N LYS A 30 4.67 8.43 18.55
CA LYS A 30 3.74 9.36 19.21
C LYS A 30 2.26 9.03 18.90
N LYS A 31 1.40 9.51 19.81
CA LYS A 31 0.17 8.93 20.36
C LYS A 31 -1.11 8.89 19.49
N SER A 32 -1.04 8.91 18.16
CA SER A 32 -2.24 8.65 17.32
C SER A 32 -1.90 8.07 15.93
N PRO A 33 -1.86 6.74 15.79
CA PRO A 33 -1.52 6.13 14.50
C PRO A 33 -2.66 6.29 13.48
N LEU A 34 -2.30 6.67 12.25
CA LEU A 34 -3.19 6.53 11.10
C LEU A 34 -3.39 5.04 10.80
N GLN A 35 -4.58 4.51 11.12
CA GLN A 35 -4.93 3.12 10.84
C GLN A 35 -5.57 3.01 9.44
N ARG A 36 -4.90 2.31 8.52
CA ARG A 36 -5.41 1.99 7.17
C ARG A 36 -5.61 0.48 7.08
N GLU A 37 -6.64 0.07 6.37
CA GLU A 37 -6.93 -1.34 6.08
C GLU A 37 -6.88 -1.52 4.57
N TYR A 38 -6.18 -2.57 4.12
CA TYR A 38 -6.09 -2.95 2.72
C TYR A 38 -6.47 -4.42 2.60
N ARG A 39 -7.11 -4.79 1.50
CA ARG A 39 -7.44 -6.18 1.17
C ARG A 39 -6.48 -6.64 0.08
N ASP A 40 -5.55 -7.50 0.45
CA ASP A 40 -4.56 -8.11 -0.45
C ASP A 40 -4.25 -9.53 0.02
N LEU A 41 -3.67 -10.35 -0.85
CA LEU A 41 -3.28 -11.73 -0.56
C LEU A 41 -1.96 -11.81 0.22
N THR A 42 -1.11 -10.78 0.14
CA THR A 42 0.21 -10.76 0.79
C THR A 42 0.42 -9.48 1.59
N THR A 43 1.19 -9.59 2.68
CA THR A 43 1.59 -8.45 3.50
C THR A 43 2.43 -7.43 2.70
N ALA A 44 3.32 -7.91 1.83
CA ALA A 44 4.13 -7.07 0.95
C ALA A 44 3.28 -6.30 -0.07
N GLY A 45 2.26 -6.95 -0.64
CA GLY A 45 1.29 -6.31 -1.52
C GLY A 45 0.50 -5.22 -0.79
N ALA A 46 0.00 -5.51 0.41
CA ALA A 46 -0.71 -4.54 1.24
C ALA A 46 0.16 -3.31 1.60
N VAL A 47 1.43 -3.52 1.92
CA VAL A 47 2.39 -2.42 2.18
C VAL A 47 2.66 -1.61 0.91
N THR A 48 2.76 -2.27 -0.25
CA THR A 48 2.92 -1.59 -1.54
C THR A 48 1.70 -0.71 -1.86
N GLN A 49 0.49 -1.22 -1.65
CA GLN A 49 -0.74 -0.45 -1.78
C GLN A 49 -0.75 0.75 -0.82
N PHE A 50 -0.32 0.54 0.44
CA PHE A 50 -0.19 1.61 1.42
C PHE A 50 0.73 2.75 0.96
N TYR A 51 1.93 2.43 0.46
CA TYR A 51 2.84 3.45 -0.05
C TYR A 51 2.23 4.23 -1.23
N ARG A 52 1.56 3.54 -2.17
CA ARG A 52 0.89 4.18 -3.31
C ARG A 52 -0.25 5.09 -2.88
N ASP A 53 -1.06 4.63 -1.92
CA ASP A 53 -2.21 5.37 -1.41
C ASP A 53 -1.80 6.60 -0.59
N MET A 54 -0.73 6.49 0.20
CA MET A 54 -0.14 7.62 0.92
C MET A 54 0.48 8.65 -0.02
N GLY A 55 1.13 8.19 -1.09
CA GLY A 55 1.62 9.08 -2.16
C GLY A 55 0.48 9.77 -2.91
N ALA A 56 -0.59 9.04 -3.26
CA ALA A 56 -1.71 9.57 -4.03
C ALA A 56 -2.55 10.58 -3.24
N ARG A 57 -2.94 10.25 -1.99
CA ARG A 57 -3.85 11.08 -1.20
C ARG A 57 -3.16 12.19 -0.42
N HIS A 58 -1.94 11.94 0.05
CA HIS A 58 -1.23 12.83 0.99
C HIS A 58 0.11 13.33 0.46
N ARG A 59 0.47 12.98 -0.78
CA ARG A 59 1.78 13.32 -1.39
C ARG A 59 2.96 12.89 -0.52
N ALA A 60 2.76 11.89 0.34
CA ALA A 60 3.78 11.40 1.24
C ALA A 60 4.77 10.52 0.47
N ARG A 61 6.07 10.77 0.65
CA ARG A 61 7.14 9.99 0.01
C ARG A 61 7.53 8.81 0.89
N ALA A 62 8.12 7.77 0.29
CA ALA A 62 8.50 6.56 1.03
C ALA A 62 9.42 6.87 2.24
N HIS A 63 10.36 7.81 2.09
CA HIS A 63 11.26 8.20 3.18
C HIS A 63 10.57 8.96 4.32
N SER A 64 9.40 9.57 4.10
CA SER A 64 8.66 10.27 5.16
C SER A 64 7.72 9.34 5.93
N ILE A 65 7.44 8.16 5.39
CA ILE A 65 6.50 7.20 5.96
C ILE A 65 7.27 6.18 6.80
N GLN A 66 6.75 5.88 7.99
CA GLN A 66 7.28 4.86 8.88
C GLN A 66 6.14 3.91 9.24
N ILE A 67 6.34 2.62 8.98
CA ILE A 67 5.37 1.56 9.27
C ILE A 67 5.69 1.02 10.66
N MET A 68 4.71 1.08 11.58
CA MET A 68 4.90 0.64 12.95
C MET A 68 4.55 -0.84 13.15
N LYS A 69 3.41 -1.25 12.59
CA LYS A 69 2.86 -2.59 12.71
C LYS A 69 2.05 -2.91 11.46
N VAL A 70 2.16 -4.14 10.99
CA VAL A 70 1.30 -4.74 9.97
C VAL A 70 0.74 -6.03 10.56
N GLU A 71 -0.56 -6.22 10.46
CA GLU A 71 -1.27 -7.35 11.06
C GLU A 71 -2.46 -7.71 10.18
N GLU A 72 -2.74 -9.01 10.07
CA GLU A 72 -3.91 -9.53 9.40
C GLU A 72 -5.14 -9.38 10.31
N ILE A 73 -6.24 -8.86 9.75
CA ILE A 73 -7.44 -8.55 10.50
C ILE A 73 -8.57 -9.47 10.02
N ALA A 74 -9.23 -10.14 10.97
CA ALA A 74 -10.41 -10.96 10.68
C ALA A 74 -11.56 -10.10 10.12
N ALA A 75 -12.38 -10.67 9.23
CA ALA A 75 -13.43 -9.95 8.50
C ALA A 75 -14.44 -9.20 9.39
N SER A 76 -14.71 -9.71 10.60
CA SER A 76 -15.61 -9.08 11.59
C SER A 76 -15.02 -7.84 12.25
N LYS A 77 -13.69 -7.72 12.30
CA LYS A 77 -12.98 -6.63 12.98
C LYS A 77 -12.61 -5.47 12.03
N CYS A 78 -12.85 -5.60 10.73
CA CYS A 78 -12.57 -4.54 9.75
C CYS A 78 -13.50 -3.34 9.97
N ARG A 79 -12.91 -2.13 9.97
CA ARG A 79 -13.61 -0.87 10.23
C ARG A 79 -13.89 -0.08 8.94
N ARG A 80 -13.10 -0.26 7.88
CA ARG A 80 -13.19 0.56 6.67
C ARG A 80 -14.31 0.08 5.74
N PRO A 81 -15.29 0.94 5.36
CA PRO A 81 -16.42 0.52 4.51
C PRO A 81 -15.97 0.02 3.13
N ALA A 82 -14.92 0.62 2.56
CA ALA A 82 -14.33 0.20 1.29
C ALA A 82 -13.76 -1.24 1.32
N VAL A 83 -13.38 -1.75 2.50
CA VAL A 83 -12.96 -3.15 2.68
C VAL A 83 -14.19 -4.02 2.97
N LYS A 84 -15.06 -3.56 3.88
CA LYS A 84 -16.28 -4.27 4.30
C LYS A 84 -17.25 -4.57 3.16
N GLN A 85 -17.35 -3.72 2.14
CA GLN A 85 -18.24 -3.96 1.00
C GLN A 85 -17.92 -5.27 0.23
N PHE A 86 -16.69 -5.78 0.35
CA PHE A 86 -16.28 -7.03 -0.29
C PHE A 86 -16.48 -8.26 0.63
N HIS A 87 -17.11 -8.10 1.80
CA HIS A 87 -17.36 -9.17 2.77
C HIS A 87 -18.77 -9.75 2.56
N ASP A 88 -19.04 -10.23 1.35
CA ASP A 88 -20.30 -10.91 1.01
C ASP A 88 -20.00 -12.19 0.23
N SER A 89 -20.52 -13.31 0.72
CA SER A 89 -20.36 -14.62 0.08
C SER A 89 -21.11 -14.74 -1.24
N LYS A 90 -22.16 -13.93 -1.46
CA LYS A 90 -22.96 -13.91 -2.69
C LYS A 90 -22.68 -12.68 -3.54
N ILE A 91 -21.51 -12.05 -3.36
CA ILE A 91 -21.13 -10.84 -4.08
C ILE A 91 -21.18 -11.06 -5.60
N LYS A 92 -21.90 -10.18 -6.29
CA LYS A 92 -22.05 -10.19 -7.74
C LYS A 92 -22.02 -8.74 -8.22
N PHE A 93 -21.23 -8.47 -9.25
CA PHE A 93 -21.21 -7.17 -9.90
C PHE A 93 -20.93 -7.36 -11.40
N PRO A 94 -21.68 -6.68 -12.29
CA PRO A 94 -21.32 -6.60 -13.69
C PRO A 94 -20.12 -5.66 -13.88
N LEU A 95 -19.45 -5.74 -15.03
CA LEU A 95 -18.46 -4.76 -15.47
C LEU A 95 -19.12 -3.83 -16.50
N PRO A 96 -19.72 -2.71 -16.10
CA PRO A 96 -20.63 -1.94 -16.96
C PRO A 96 -19.95 -1.27 -18.16
N HIS A 97 -18.66 -0.97 -18.06
CA HIS A 97 -17.93 -0.30 -19.12
C HIS A 97 -16.52 -0.87 -19.27
N LEU A 98 -16.31 -1.64 -20.34
CA LEU A 98 -15.04 -2.30 -20.64
C LEU A 98 -14.30 -1.54 -21.74
N VAL A 99 -13.29 -0.77 -21.33
CA VAL A 99 -12.43 -0.01 -22.25
C VAL A 99 -11.51 -0.95 -23.03
N LEU A 100 -11.56 -0.86 -24.36
CA LEU A 100 -10.58 -1.54 -25.22
C LEU A 100 -9.17 -1.01 -24.92
N ARG A 101 -8.30 -1.90 -24.42
CA ARG A 101 -6.89 -1.56 -24.14
C ARG A 101 -6.02 -1.56 -25.39
N ARG A 102 -6.34 -2.38 -26.39
CA ARG A 102 -5.59 -2.49 -27.65
C ARG A 102 -6.04 -1.45 -28.67
N GLN A 103 -5.81 -0.18 -28.37
CA GLN A 103 -6.26 0.94 -29.22
C GLN A 103 -5.46 1.10 -30.52
N HIS A 104 -4.24 0.56 -30.57
CA HIS A 104 -3.35 0.68 -31.73
C HIS A 104 -3.24 -0.60 -32.57
N LYS A 105 -4.09 -1.60 -32.31
CA LYS A 105 -4.10 -2.88 -33.04
C LYS A 105 -5.56 -3.32 -33.29
N PRO A 106 -6.19 -2.88 -34.40
CA PRO A 106 -5.66 -2.00 -35.44
C PRO A 106 -5.66 -0.52 -35.01
N ARG A 107 -4.76 0.29 -35.58
CA ARG A 107 -4.70 1.74 -35.33
C ARG A 107 -5.82 2.51 -36.02
N PHE A 108 -6.27 2.01 -37.17
CA PHE A 108 -7.38 2.55 -37.94
C PHE A 108 -8.34 1.41 -38.24
N THR A 109 -9.63 1.67 -38.05
CA THR A 109 -10.70 0.71 -38.32
C THR A 109 -11.97 1.48 -38.70
N THR A 110 -12.82 0.88 -39.51
CA THR A 110 -14.12 1.45 -39.89
C THR A 110 -15.19 1.24 -38.81
N LYS A 111 -15.01 0.23 -37.96
CA LYS A 111 -15.97 -0.12 -36.89
C LYS A 111 -15.59 0.57 -35.58
N ARG A 112 -16.57 1.20 -34.92
CA ARG A 112 -16.39 1.77 -33.58
C ARG A 112 -16.23 0.66 -32.53
N PRO A 113 -15.40 0.85 -31.50
CA PRO A 113 -15.26 -0.13 -30.42
C PRO A 113 -16.55 -0.24 -29.61
N ASN A 114 -16.98 -1.46 -29.30
CA ASN A 114 -18.04 -1.73 -28.34
C ASN A 114 -17.44 -1.81 -26.92
N THR A 115 -18.12 -1.23 -25.94
CA THR A 115 -17.71 -1.20 -24.52
C THR A 115 -18.71 -1.90 -23.58
N PHE A 116 -19.86 -2.35 -24.10
CA PHE A 116 -20.86 -3.13 -23.39
C PHE A 116 -20.81 -4.59 -23.84
N PHE A 117 -20.57 -5.51 -22.88
CA PHE A 117 -20.43 -6.95 -23.10
C PHE A 117 -21.29 -7.72 -22.11
#